data_AF-A0A0W1EZ70-F1
#
_entry.id   AF-A0A0W1EZ70-F1
#
_cell.length_a   1.000
_cell.length_b   1.000
_cell.length_c   1.000
_cell.angle_alpha   90.00
_cell.angle_beta   90.00
_cell.angle_gamma   90.00
#
_symmetry.space_group_name_H-M   'P 1'
#
loop_
_entity.id
_entity.type
_entity.pdbx_description
1 polymer ?
#
loop_
_entity_poly.entity_id
_entity_poly.type
_entity_poly.pdbx_seq_one_letter_code
_entity_poly.pdbx_strand_id
1 'polypeptide(L)'
;MSDAESSAEPAFEWPSIADAPPAEQGGPVARQGFNYQDEIAVGFLIAMIEDNRLLRVHCETHDDIVLIWTAPDSEEAEYVQVKGDAHNQLWSITTLFGAKSKANADQNSDLSAGNEATVKINPSIFEKSLARDGHKERGRFRLVTLRPVSDALEALTYPCGSAGRAMVQGKISAIKAEVDDRCPGATSPKGNDAQYWLDNCYWEVANDLTSARHENMLRLFKLSSIAEVILLPEKIEVLLDELRALAKAAGDAKWIPDRTKKIVVQAQIRQWWAQRLSEASAAITGSAAEVLAIKMKEASLPSELVDLAIELRRDYAANVRTTRYMEPDRIQQLQERVKSEAMSLRAKQVGGDLPLNGKQFHHQCIERMDQINAEIPNDDVSAFLKGCLYDITDRCLLRFEPPA
;
A
#
# COMPACT_ATOMS: atom_id res chain seq x y z
N MET A 1 -56.36 -1.64 37.38
CA MET A 1 -55.70 -1.03 36.20
C MET A 1 -54.26 -0.83 36.60
N SER A 2 -53.41 -1.79 36.26
CA SER A 2 -51.98 -1.79 36.56
C SER A 2 -51.26 -1.40 35.28
N ASP A 3 -50.84 -0.13 35.20
CA ASP A 3 -49.92 0.32 34.17
C ASP A 3 -48.53 -0.23 34.51
N ALA A 4 -48.18 -1.33 33.84
CA ALA A 4 -46.81 -1.81 33.80
C ALA A 4 -46.06 -0.96 32.77
N GLU A 5 -45.38 0.09 33.25
CA GLU A 5 -44.33 0.74 32.48
C GLU A 5 -43.21 -0.28 32.24
N SER A 6 -43.22 -0.84 31.04
CA SER A 6 -42.10 -1.59 30.48
C SER A 6 -40.92 -0.64 30.30
N SER A 7 -40.04 -0.58 31.29
CA SER A 7 -38.71 0.01 31.17
C SER A 7 -37.88 -0.85 30.22
N ALA A 8 -37.92 -0.53 28.92
CA ALA A 8 -36.97 -1.07 27.96
C ALA A 8 -35.57 -0.59 28.35
N GLU A 9 -34.67 -1.53 28.66
CA GLU A 9 -33.25 -1.22 28.87
C GLU A 9 -32.70 -0.51 27.62
N PRO A 10 -31.86 0.52 27.77
CA PRO A 10 -31.29 1.22 26.63
C PRO A 10 -30.49 0.23 25.77
N ALA A 11 -30.86 0.09 24.50
CA ALA A 11 -30.16 -0.74 23.54
C ALA A 11 -28.68 -0.31 23.51
N PHE A 12 -27.78 -1.24 23.76
CA PHE A 12 -26.33 -1.00 23.69
C PHE A 12 -25.96 -0.54 22.27
N GLU A 13 -25.53 0.71 22.12
CA GLU A 13 -25.13 1.27 20.82
C GLU A 13 -23.63 1.05 20.61
N TRP A 14 -23.29 0.29 19.57
CA TRP A 14 -21.89 0.03 19.22
C TRP A 14 -21.22 1.30 18.67
N PRO A 15 -19.97 1.61 19.06
CA PRO A 15 -19.23 2.70 18.45
C PRO A 15 -18.91 2.39 16.98
N SER A 16 -18.77 3.44 16.16
CA SER A 16 -18.21 3.31 14.82
C SER A 16 -16.75 2.91 14.90
N ILE A 17 -16.30 2.04 13.99
CA ILE A 17 -14.87 1.73 13.81
C ILE A 17 -14.03 2.98 13.51
N ALA A 18 -14.65 4.04 12.98
CA ALA A 18 -13.99 5.31 12.80
C ALA A 18 -13.51 5.86 14.13
N ASP A 19 -14.32 5.77 15.19
CA ASP A 19 -14.13 6.42 16.48
C ASP A 19 -13.48 5.52 17.53
N ALA A 20 -13.45 4.21 17.29
CA ALA A 20 -12.85 3.23 18.17
C ALA A 20 -11.33 3.11 17.97
N PRO A 21 -10.53 3.05 19.05
CA PRO A 21 -9.10 2.78 18.93
C PRO A 21 -8.83 1.39 18.35
N PRO A 22 -7.72 1.20 17.61
CA PRO A 22 -7.28 -0.11 17.15
C PRO A 22 -7.16 -1.11 18.30
N ALA A 23 -7.55 -2.36 18.05
CA ALA A 23 -7.51 -3.42 19.07
C ALA A 23 -6.07 -3.76 19.49
N GLU A 24 -5.10 -3.62 18.59
CA GLU A 24 -3.67 -3.77 18.87
C GLU A 24 -2.94 -2.48 18.50
N GLN A 25 -2.25 -1.88 19.48
CA GLN A 25 -1.30 -0.79 19.26
C GLN A 25 0.09 -1.35 19.50
N GLY A 26 0.73 -1.82 18.43
CA GLY A 26 2.14 -2.21 18.50
C GLY A 26 3.03 -1.04 18.92
N GLY A 27 4.12 -1.33 19.63
CA GLY A 27 5.10 -0.33 20.02
C GLY A 27 5.71 0.38 18.80
N PRO A 28 6.14 1.65 18.94
CA PRO A 28 6.71 2.42 17.83
C PRO A 28 8.12 1.90 17.52
N VAL A 29 8.21 0.81 16.76
CA VAL A 29 9.45 0.46 16.08
C VAL A 29 9.39 1.11 14.71
N ALA A 30 10.22 2.13 14.48
CA ALA A 30 10.37 2.74 13.17
C ALA A 30 10.78 1.64 12.17
N ARG A 31 9.87 1.26 11.27
CA ARG A 31 10.12 0.24 10.25
C ARG A 31 10.99 0.87 9.16
N GLN A 32 12.19 0.34 8.94
CA GLN A 32 13.05 0.75 7.82
C GLN A 32 12.49 0.17 6.51
N GLY A 33 12.27 1.03 5.50
CA GLY A 33 11.75 0.66 4.18
C GLY A 33 10.23 0.46 4.10
N PHE A 34 9.77 0.09 2.91
CA PHE A 34 8.40 -0.37 2.63
C PHE A 34 8.33 -1.88 2.79
N ASN A 35 7.28 -2.38 3.45
CA ASN A 35 7.08 -3.81 3.62
C ASN A 35 5.93 -4.33 2.74
N TYR A 36 5.69 -5.65 2.78
CA TYR A 36 4.61 -6.27 2.03
C TYR A 36 3.22 -5.73 2.38
N GLN A 37 2.98 -5.38 3.66
CA GLN A 37 1.73 -4.77 4.10
C GLN A 37 1.49 -3.41 3.43
N ASP A 38 2.53 -2.57 3.32
CA ASP A 38 2.44 -1.26 2.67
C ASP A 38 2.05 -1.42 1.18
N GLU A 39 2.60 -2.42 0.48
CA GLU A 39 2.25 -2.67 -0.94
C GLU A 39 0.80 -3.15 -1.10
N ILE A 40 0.31 -3.99 -0.17
CA ILE A 40 -1.11 -4.39 -0.15
C ILE A 40 -2.00 -3.19 0.15
N ALA A 41 -1.62 -2.32 1.09
CA ALA A 41 -2.34 -1.08 1.38
C ALA A 41 -2.42 -0.16 0.15
N VAL A 42 -1.32 -0.01 -0.62
CA VAL A 42 -1.31 0.71 -1.90
C VAL A 42 -2.35 0.12 -2.87
N GLY A 43 -2.47 -1.20 -2.93
CA GLY A 43 -3.51 -1.86 -3.73
C GLY A 43 -4.93 -1.43 -3.35
N PHE A 44 -5.20 -1.21 -2.06
CA PHE A 44 -6.49 -0.67 -1.60
C PHE A 44 -6.65 0.82 -1.88
N LEU A 45 -5.58 1.62 -1.80
CA LEU A 45 -5.63 3.03 -2.20
C LEU A 45 -5.99 3.16 -3.70
N ILE A 46 -5.41 2.33 -4.55
CA ILE A 46 -5.79 2.25 -5.98
C ILE A 46 -7.25 1.82 -6.13
N ALA A 47 -7.73 0.88 -5.30
CA ALA A 47 -9.13 0.46 -5.32
C ALA A 47 -10.10 1.59 -4.98
N MET A 48 -9.70 2.60 -4.19
CA MET A 48 -10.52 3.80 -3.93
C MET A 48 -10.75 4.64 -5.19
N ILE A 49 -9.84 4.55 -6.16
CA ILE A 49 -9.97 5.21 -7.47
C ILE A 49 -10.90 4.40 -8.38
N GLU A 50 -10.73 3.07 -8.39
CA GLU A 50 -11.50 2.15 -9.23
C GLU A 50 -12.97 2.00 -8.78
N ASP A 51 -13.23 1.96 -7.47
CA ASP A 51 -14.55 1.69 -6.91
C ASP A 51 -14.98 2.82 -5.96
N ASN A 52 -16.04 3.53 -6.36
CA ASN A 52 -16.63 4.61 -5.56
C ASN A 52 -17.19 4.12 -4.22
N ARG A 53 -17.36 2.80 -4.03
CA ARG A 53 -17.90 2.24 -2.79
C ARG A 53 -16.87 2.15 -1.67
N LEU A 54 -15.57 2.11 -1.97
CA LEU A 54 -14.52 2.07 -0.94
C LEU A 54 -14.25 3.50 -0.43
N LEU A 55 -14.77 3.82 0.75
CA LEU A 55 -14.76 5.16 1.31
C LEU A 55 -13.46 5.49 2.04
N ARG A 56 -12.91 4.55 2.80
CA ARG A 56 -11.75 4.77 3.69
C ARG A 56 -10.86 3.53 3.77
N VAL A 57 -9.57 3.78 3.94
CA VAL A 57 -8.55 2.77 4.27
C VAL A 57 -7.87 3.19 5.57
N HIS A 58 -7.99 2.38 6.60
CA HIS A 58 -7.34 2.58 7.88
C HIS A 58 -6.10 1.69 7.94
N CYS A 59 -4.92 2.30 8.04
CA CYS A 59 -3.67 1.57 8.25
C CYS A 59 -3.43 1.38 9.75
N GLU A 60 -3.86 0.23 10.29
CA GLU A 60 -3.61 -0.16 11.68
C GLU A 60 -2.17 -0.69 11.86
N THR A 61 -1.77 -0.93 13.11
CA THR A 61 -0.43 -1.40 13.43
C THR A 61 -0.40 -2.93 13.41
N HIS A 62 0.65 -3.53 12.83
CA HIS A 62 0.88 -4.98 12.69
C HIS A 62 -0.19 -5.73 11.89
N ASP A 63 0.12 -6.08 10.64
CA ASP A 63 -0.67 -6.93 9.73
C ASP A 63 -2.12 -6.53 9.42
N ASP A 64 -2.72 -5.59 10.13
CA ASP A 64 -4.15 -5.27 10.00
C ASP A 64 -4.38 -3.98 9.19
N ILE A 65 -5.33 -4.04 8.26
CA ILE A 65 -5.87 -2.92 7.49
C ILE A 65 -7.39 -2.98 7.60
N VAL A 66 -8.07 -1.84 7.80
CA VAL A 66 -9.54 -1.81 7.78
C VAL A 66 -10.03 -1.01 6.60
N LEU A 67 -10.91 -1.60 5.80
CA LEU A 67 -11.55 -0.96 4.67
C LEU A 67 -12.99 -0.61 5.03
N ILE A 68 -13.41 0.61 4.76
CA ILE A 68 -14.79 1.04 4.97
C ILE A 68 -15.50 1.16 3.64
N TRP A 69 -16.54 0.36 3.46
CA TRP A 69 -17.35 0.31 2.26
C TRP A 69 -18.71 0.95 2.49
N THR A 70 -19.24 1.62 1.48
CA THR A 70 -20.66 1.98 1.44
C THR A 70 -21.48 0.78 1.00
N ALA A 71 -22.56 0.49 1.72
CA ALA A 71 -23.62 -0.44 1.33
C ALA A 71 -24.97 0.32 1.27
N PRO A 72 -26.04 -0.27 0.70
CA PRO A 72 -27.32 0.42 0.52
C PRO A 72 -27.92 1.01 1.80
N ASP A 73 -27.79 0.30 2.93
CA ASP A 73 -28.45 0.65 4.18
C ASP A 73 -27.47 0.99 5.32
N SER A 74 -26.17 0.80 5.13
CA SER A 74 -25.15 1.05 6.15
C SER A 74 -23.73 1.11 5.57
N GLU A 75 -22.74 1.39 6.42
CA GLU A 75 -21.34 1.11 6.12
C GLU A 75 -20.98 -0.33 6.51
N GLU A 76 -20.03 -0.92 5.78
CA GLU A 76 -19.40 -2.19 6.11
C GLU A 76 -17.94 -1.96 6.46
N ALA A 77 -17.44 -2.64 7.49
CA ALA A 77 -16.04 -2.65 7.87
C ALA A 77 -15.44 -4.00 7.47
N GLU A 78 -14.53 -3.98 6.51
CA GLU A 78 -13.78 -5.17 6.10
C GLU A 78 -12.42 -5.17 6.82
N TYR A 79 -12.26 -6.12 7.73
CA TYR A 79 -11.03 -6.34 8.49
C TYR A 79 -10.10 -7.22 7.66
N VAL A 80 -9.06 -6.60 7.10
CA VAL A 80 -8.04 -7.25 6.30
C VAL A 80 -6.86 -7.59 7.17
N GLN A 81 -6.50 -8.86 7.22
CA GLN A 81 -5.29 -9.33 7.88
C GLN A 81 -4.30 -9.86 6.84
N VAL A 82 -3.17 -9.17 6.73
CA VAL A 82 -2.08 -9.46 5.81
C VAL A 82 -1.06 -10.37 6.49
N LYS A 83 -0.77 -11.52 5.90
CA LYS A 83 0.28 -12.44 6.36
C LYS A 83 1.41 -12.49 5.34
N GLY A 84 2.40 -11.63 5.59
CA GLY A 84 3.64 -11.52 4.81
C GLY A 84 4.70 -12.56 5.16
N ASP A 85 4.46 -13.43 6.14
CA ASP A 85 5.41 -14.45 6.55
C ASP A 85 5.39 -15.61 5.55
N ALA A 86 6.52 -15.83 4.87
CA ALA A 86 6.68 -16.94 3.95
C ALA A 86 6.91 -18.25 4.71
N HIS A 87 5.87 -18.79 5.34
CA HIS A 87 5.92 -20.18 5.81
C HIS A 87 6.10 -21.10 4.59
N ASN A 88 6.98 -22.10 4.70
CA ASN A 88 7.24 -23.07 3.61
C ASN A 88 6.13 -24.14 3.50
N GLN A 89 4.89 -23.76 3.80
CA GLN A 89 3.71 -24.64 3.79
C GLN A 89 2.48 -23.86 3.32
N LEU A 90 1.52 -24.59 2.74
CA LEU A 90 0.21 -24.03 2.39
C LEU A 90 -0.59 -23.70 3.65
N TRP A 91 -1.48 -22.71 3.55
CA TRP A 91 -2.41 -22.40 4.62
C TRP A 91 -3.44 -23.53 4.77
N SER A 92 -3.64 -24.00 6.01
CA SER A 92 -4.46 -25.17 6.32
C SER A 92 -5.47 -24.88 7.42
N ILE A 93 -6.45 -25.77 7.58
CA ILE A 93 -7.42 -25.74 8.68
C ILE A 93 -6.71 -25.61 10.03
N THR A 94 -5.59 -26.30 10.24
CA THR A 94 -4.85 -26.26 11.50
C THR A 94 -4.14 -24.93 11.73
N THR A 95 -3.61 -24.29 10.69
CA THR A 95 -2.95 -22.98 10.86
C THR A 95 -3.98 -21.86 11.06
N LEU A 96 -5.18 -22.02 10.51
CA LEU A 96 -6.27 -21.04 10.61
C LEU A 96 -7.05 -21.12 11.93
N PHE A 97 -7.44 -22.34 12.34
CA PHE A 97 -8.30 -22.59 13.50
C PHE A 97 -7.56 -23.18 14.70
N GLY A 98 -6.24 -23.38 14.60
CA GLY A 98 -5.45 -24.07 15.62
C GLY A 98 -5.52 -25.59 15.53
N ALA A 99 -4.68 -26.27 16.31
CA ALA A 99 -4.69 -27.73 16.41
C ALA A 99 -5.99 -28.21 17.10
N LYS A 100 -6.53 -29.36 16.65
CA LYS A 100 -7.64 -30.01 17.37
C LYS A 100 -7.21 -30.22 18.81
N SER A 101 -8.06 -29.86 19.77
CA SER A 101 -7.74 -30.07 21.18
C SER A 101 -7.55 -31.57 21.44
N LYS A 102 -6.28 -31.98 21.48
CA LYS A 102 -5.78 -33.09 22.27
C LYS A 102 -4.60 -32.46 22.98
N ALA A 103 -4.75 -32.23 24.29
CA ALA A 103 -3.66 -31.92 25.21
C ALA A 103 -2.52 -31.10 24.58
N ASN A 104 -2.49 -29.78 24.81
CA ASN A 104 -1.22 -29.04 24.83
C ASN A 104 -0.40 -29.47 26.05
N ALA A 105 -0.08 -30.75 26.13
CA ALA A 105 0.99 -31.31 26.93
C ALA A 105 1.99 -31.86 25.91
N ASP A 106 3.23 -31.41 26.03
CA ASP A 106 4.41 -31.86 25.30
C ASP A 106 4.69 -31.18 23.96
N GLN A 107 4.95 -29.87 24.02
CA GLN A 107 6.14 -29.27 23.39
C GLN A 107 6.39 -27.83 23.87
N ASN A 108 6.65 -27.69 25.18
CA ASN A 108 7.58 -26.71 25.75
C ASN A 108 7.69 -27.03 27.25
N SER A 109 8.27 -28.20 27.55
CA SER A 109 8.73 -28.53 28.90
C SER A 109 10.12 -27.93 29.09
N ASP A 110 10.15 -26.64 29.45
CA ASP A 110 11.18 -26.18 30.37
C ASP A 110 10.49 -25.86 31.70
N LEU A 111 10.92 -26.61 32.72
CA LEU A 111 10.27 -26.79 34.00
C LEU A 111 10.23 -25.50 34.83
N SER A 112 9.08 -25.18 35.41
CA SER A 112 9.05 -24.87 36.86
C SER A 112 7.67 -25.14 37.43
N ALA A 113 7.68 -25.92 38.51
CA ALA A 113 6.53 -26.44 39.21
C ALA A 113 5.86 -25.38 40.09
N GLY A 114 4.53 -25.50 40.26
CA GLY A 114 3.81 -24.89 41.37
C GLY A 114 3.10 -23.59 41.06
N ASN A 115 2.10 -23.64 40.18
CA ASN A 115 0.87 -22.86 40.30
C ASN A 115 -0.14 -23.41 39.30
N GLU A 116 -1.44 -23.43 39.65
CA GLU A 116 -2.54 -23.64 38.71
C GLU A 116 -2.55 -22.49 37.69
N ALA A 117 -1.62 -22.54 36.74
CA ALA A 117 -1.60 -21.66 35.59
C ALA A 117 -2.66 -22.18 34.63
N THR A 118 -3.81 -21.50 34.57
CA THR A 118 -4.68 -21.55 33.39
C THR A 118 -3.80 -21.41 32.17
N VAL A 119 -3.63 -22.51 31.41
CA VAL A 119 -2.89 -22.52 30.16
C VAL A 119 -3.57 -21.49 29.26
N LYS A 120 -2.94 -20.32 29.08
CA LYS A 120 -3.39 -19.31 28.11
C LYS A 120 -3.23 -19.92 26.73
N ILE A 121 -4.28 -20.52 26.21
CA ILE A 121 -4.35 -20.94 24.81
C ILE A 121 -4.37 -19.65 23.99
N ASN A 122 -3.35 -19.44 23.16
CA ASN A 122 -3.33 -18.31 22.24
C ASN A 122 -4.50 -18.46 21.25
N PRO A 123 -5.35 -17.43 21.08
CA PRO A 123 -6.49 -17.52 20.17
C PRO A 123 -6.01 -17.71 18.73
N SER A 124 -6.74 -18.55 17.99
CA SER A 124 -6.50 -18.84 16.58
C SER A 124 -6.68 -17.59 15.70
N ILE A 125 -6.21 -17.67 14.45
CA ILE A 125 -6.39 -16.57 13.48
C ILE A 125 -7.88 -16.28 13.28
N PHE A 126 -8.70 -17.34 13.18
CA PHE A 126 -10.14 -17.23 13.10
C PHE A 126 -10.74 -16.50 14.30
N GLU A 127 -10.42 -16.89 15.53
CA GLU A 127 -10.99 -16.26 16.73
C GLU A 127 -10.58 -14.80 16.84
N LYS A 128 -9.32 -14.47 16.52
CA LYS A 128 -8.86 -13.07 16.47
C LYS A 128 -9.60 -12.26 15.40
N SER A 129 -9.78 -12.85 14.22
CA SER A 129 -10.51 -12.22 13.11
C SER A 129 -11.98 -11.97 13.48
N LEU A 130 -12.68 -12.99 13.99
CA LEU A 130 -14.08 -12.90 14.41
C LEU A 130 -14.27 -11.91 15.57
N ALA A 131 -13.31 -11.82 16.50
CA ALA A 131 -13.36 -10.87 17.61
C ALA A 131 -13.34 -9.40 17.18
N ARG A 132 -12.90 -9.09 15.95
CA ARG A 132 -12.93 -7.72 15.39
C ARG A 132 -14.35 -7.25 15.07
N ASP A 133 -15.32 -8.16 14.93
CA ASP A 133 -16.73 -7.82 14.71
C ASP A 133 -17.40 -7.31 16.01
N GLY A 134 -17.05 -6.08 16.37
CA GLY A 134 -17.50 -5.40 17.59
C GLY A 134 -17.76 -3.91 17.37
N HIS A 135 -18.14 -3.51 16.16
CA HIS A 135 -18.42 -2.11 15.80
C HIS A 135 -19.81 -1.98 15.16
N LYS A 136 -20.28 -0.74 15.04
CA LYS A 136 -21.58 -0.42 14.43
C LYS A 136 -21.72 -1.00 13.02
N GLU A 137 -20.65 -0.91 12.23
CA GLU A 137 -20.59 -1.37 10.86
C GLU A 137 -20.74 -2.89 10.77
N ARG A 138 -21.23 -3.37 9.62
CA ARG A 138 -21.27 -4.82 9.36
C ARG A 138 -19.86 -5.33 9.11
N GLY A 139 -19.43 -6.34 9.89
CA GLY A 139 -18.10 -6.92 9.75
C GLY A 139 -17.96 -7.83 8.54
N ARG A 140 -16.92 -7.60 7.74
CA ARG A 140 -16.40 -8.50 6.70
C ARG A 140 -14.96 -8.83 7.00
N PHE A 141 -14.46 -9.94 6.47
CA PHE A 141 -13.12 -10.40 6.78
C PHE A 141 -12.35 -10.69 5.50
N ARG A 142 -11.08 -10.32 5.48
CA ARG A 142 -10.19 -10.68 4.39
C ARG A 142 -8.87 -11.18 4.93
N LEU A 143 -8.40 -12.31 4.41
CA LEU A 143 -7.06 -12.81 4.66
C LEU A 143 -6.25 -12.63 3.39
N VAL A 144 -5.12 -11.92 3.47
CA VAL A 144 -4.21 -11.71 2.34
C VAL A 144 -2.91 -12.43 2.62
N THR A 145 -2.57 -13.42 1.80
CA THR A 145 -1.39 -14.26 2.05
C THR A 145 -0.48 -14.36 0.84
N LEU A 146 0.82 -14.55 1.10
CA LEU A 146 1.80 -14.86 0.06
C LEU A 146 1.56 -16.25 -0.54
N ARG A 147 1.41 -17.25 0.33
CA ARG A 147 1.23 -18.64 -0.08
C ARG A 147 -0.23 -18.97 -0.36
N PRO A 148 -0.50 -19.89 -1.31
CA PRO A 148 -1.83 -20.42 -1.51
C PRO A 148 -2.37 -21.18 -0.29
N VAL A 149 -3.68 -21.40 -0.33
CA VAL A 149 -4.38 -22.25 0.62
C VAL A 149 -4.35 -23.71 0.16
N SER A 150 -4.53 -24.62 1.11
CA SER A 150 -4.83 -26.02 0.81
C SER A 150 -6.22 -26.18 0.18
N ASP A 151 -6.45 -27.30 -0.52
CA ASP A 151 -7.72 -27.63 -1.19
C ASP A 151 -8.96 -27.56 -0.27
N ALA A 152 -8.74 -27.79 1.03
CA ALA A 152 -9.78 -27.70 2.07
C ALA A 152 -10.27 -26.26 2.28
N LEU A 153 -9.41 -25.26 2.09
CA LEU A 153 -9.70 -23.84 2.28
C LEU A 153 -9.93 -23.09 0.95
N GLU A 154 -9.73 -23.75 -0.19
CA GLU A 154 -9.93 -23.18 -1.53
C GLU A 154 -11.30 -22.52 -1.70
N ALA A 155 -12.34 -23.02 -1.03
CA ALA A 155 -13.67 -22.42 -1.11
C ALA A 155 -13.72 -20.95 -0.62
N LEU A 156 -12.79 -20.53 0.25
CA LEU A 156 -12.71 -19.16 0.74
C LEU A 156 -12.03 -18.20 -0.25
N THR A 157 -11.36 -18.71 -1.30
CA THR A 157 -10.72 -17.87 -2.33
C THR A 157 -11.69 -17.37 -3.39
N TYR A 158 -12.94 -17.80 -3.34
CA TYR A 158 -14.02 -17.26 -4.17
C TYR A 158 -14.64 -16.03 -3.48
N PRO A 159 -14.91 -14.93 -4.20
CA PRO A 159 -15.54 -13.75 -3.62
C PRO A 159 -16.86 -14.08 -2.91
N CYS A 160 -17.12 -13.40 -1.80
CA CYS A 160 -18.36 -13.57 -1.03
C CYS A 160 -19.59 -13.31 -1.92
N GLY A 161 -20.60 -14.19 -1.84
CA GLY A 161 -21.81 -14.10 -2.66
C GLY A 161 -21.65 -14.43 -4.16
N SER A 162 -20.46 -14.84 -4.61
CA SER A 162 -20.25 -15.21 -6.02
C SER A 162 -20.88 -16.57 -6.37
N ALA A 163 -21.20 -16.76 -7.66
CA ALA A 163 -21.70 -18.05 -8.16
C ALA A 163 -20.70 -19.19 -7.93
N GLY A 164 -19.39 -18.92 -8.05
CA GLY A 164 -18.34 -19.90 -7.77
C GLY A 164 -18.40 -20.39 -6.32
N ARG A 165 -18.61 -19.49 -5.36
CA ARG A 165 -18.75 -19.84 -3.94
C ARG A 165 -20.00 -20.69 -3.67
N ALA A 166 -21.11 -20.38 -4.32
CA ALA A 166 -22.34 -21.17 -4.23
C ALA A 166 -22.16 -22.61 -4.74
N MET A 167 -21.35 -22.82 -5.79
CA MET A 167 -21.06 -24.16 -6.32
C MET A 167 -20.22 -25.02 -5.37
N VAL A 168 -19.42 -24.40 -4.50
CA VAL A 168 -18.55 -25.08 -3.52
C VAL A 168 -19.09 -25.04 -2.10
N GLN A 169 -20.40 -24.79 -1.91
CA GLN A 169 -21.02 -24.69 -0.58
C GLN A 169 -20.78 -25.94 0.29
N GLY A 170 -20.70 -27.13 -0.31
CA GLY A 170 -20.35 -28.35 0.42
C GLY A 170 -18.96 -28.30 1.09
N LYS A 171 -17.98 -27.64 0.45
CA LYS A 171 -16.66 -27.40 1.07
C LYS A 171 -16.76 -26.40 2.22
N ILE A 172 -17.58 -25.34 2.08
CA ILE A 172 -17.82 -24.38 3.17
C ILE A 172 -18.45 -25.08 4.40
N SER A 173 -19.43 -25.94 4.19
CA SER A 173 -20.03 -26.72 5.28
C SER A 173 -19.02 -27.66 5.95
N ALA A 174 -18.09 -28.24 5.19
CA ALA A 174 -17.01 -29.06 5.74
C ALA A 174 -16.01 -28.24 6.57
N ILE A 175 -15.67 -27.03 6.11
CA ILE A 175 -14.86 -26.09 6.91
C ILE A 175 -15.59 -25.77 8.21
N LYS A 176 -16.90 -25.45 8.16
CA LYS A 176 -17.71 -25.14 9.34
C LYS A 176 -17.64 -26.25 10.39
N ALA A 177 -17.78 -27.52 9.96
CA ALA A 177 -17.69 -28.65 10.87
C ALA A 177 -16.31 -28.75 11.55
N GLU A 178 -15.22 -28.46 10.82
CA GLU A 178 -13.88 -28.38 11.42
C GLU A 178 -13.72 -27.19 12.39
N VAL A 179 -14.37 -26.06 12.12
CA VAL A 179 -14.38 -24.91 13.06
C VAL A 179 -15.13 -25.27 14.34
N ASP A 180 -16.33 -25.84 14.22
CA ASP A 180 -17.16 -26.19 15.38
C ASP A 180 -16.47 -27.24 16.28
N ASP A 181 -15.67 -28.15 15.70
CA ASP A 181 -14.87 -29.15 16.42
C ASP A 181 -13.65 -28.55 17.14
N ARG A 182 -13.01 -27.53 16.55
CA ARG A 182 -11.77 -26.93 17.07
C ARG A 182 -11.99 -25.74 17.99
N CYS A 183 -12.98 -24.91 17.67
CA CYS A 183 -13.32 -23.65 18.32
C CYS A 183 -14.81 -23.65 18.72
N PRO A 184 -15.25 -24.59 19.58
CA PRO A 184 -16.66 -24.74 19.91
C PRO A 184 -17.22 -23.48 20.59
N GLY A 185 -18.32 -22.94 20.06
CA GLY A 185 -19.01 -21.79 20.65
C GLY A 185 -18.33 -20.43 20.43
N ALA A 186 -17.33 -20.36 19.56
CA ALA A 186 -16.69 -19.08 19.21
C ALA A 186 -17.71 -18.12 18.58
N THR A 187 -17.84 -16.93 19.18
CA THR A 187 -18.74 -15.86 18.75
C THR A 187 -18.04 -14.51 18.80
N SER A 188 -18.44 -13.59 17.91
CA SER A 188 -17.99 -12.19 17.96
C SER A 188 -18.64 -11.43 19.13
N PRO A 189 -18.13 -10.24 19.49
CA PRO A 189 -18.82 -9.33 20.42
C PRO A 189 -20.28 -9.04 20.05
N LYS A 190 -20.64 -9.10 18.76
CA LYS A 190 -22.03 -8.94 18.27
C LYS A 190 -22.84 -10.25 18.29
N GLY A 191 -22.26 -11.34 18.77
CA GLY A 191 -22.90 -12.67 18.84
C GLY A 191 -22.91 -13.43 17.52
N ASN A 192 -22.15 -12.99 16.51
CA ASN A 192 -22.04 -13.69 15.23
C ASN A 192 -21.13 -14.93 15.36
N ASP A 193 -21.48 -16.02 14.70
CA ASP A 193 -20.80 -17.31 14.84
C ASP A 193 -19.80 -17.60 13.69
N ALA A 194 -19.29 -18.84 13.66
CA ALA A 194 -18.41 -19.33 12.61
C ALA A 194 -19.05 -19.29 11.21
N GLN A 195 -20.36 -19.51 11.09
CA GLN A 195 -21.05 -19.47 9.80
C GLN A 195 -21.03 -18.04 9.25
N TYR A 196 -21.32 -17.06 10.11
CA TYR A 196 -21.23 -15.65 9.74
C TYR A 196 -19.83 -15.29 9.21
N TRP A 197 -18.77 -15.73 9.90
CA TRP A 197 -17.41 -15.50 9.42
C TRP A 197 -17.17 -16.16 8.06
N LEU A 198 -17.56 -17.42 7.89
CA LEU A 198 -17.39 -18.15 6.64
C LEU A 198 -18.19 -17.54 5.48
N ASP A 199 -19.34 -16.92 5.72
CA ASP A 199 -20.12 -16.28 4.66
C ASP A 199 -19.55 -14.91 4.26
N ASN A 200 -18.84 -14.24 5.18
CA ASN A 200 -18.33 -12.88 5.01
C ASN A 200 -16.79 -12.80 4.90
N CYS A 201 -16.08 -13.93 4.90
CA CYS A 201 -14.63 -14.00 4.77
C CYS A 201 -14.17 -14.28 3.34
N TYR A 202 -13.25 -13.48 2.82
CA TYR A 202 -12.59 -13.69 1.54
C TYR A 202 -11.09 -13.95 1.73
N TRP A 203 -10.54 -14.93 1.00
CA TRP A 203 -9.12 -15.23 1.01
C TRP A 203 -8.45 -14.80 -0.30
N GLU A 204 -7.52 -13.87 -0.20
CA GLU A 204 -6.77 -13.32 -1.32
C GLU A 204 -5.32 -13.85 -1.30
N VAL A 205 -4.88 -14.44 -2.41
CA VAL A 205 -3.51 -14.92 -2.57
C VAL A 205 -2.75 -13.92 -3.44
N ALA A 206 -1.93 -13.09 -2.81
CA ALA A 206 -1.19 -12.02 -3.47
C ALA A 206 0.28 -12.40 -3.81
N ASN A 207 0.62 -13.69 -3.71
CA ASN A 207 1.87 -14.32 -4.14
C ASN A 207 3.14 -13.75 -3.48
N ASP A 208 3.73 -12.72 -4.06
CA ASP A 208 4.95 -12.06 -3.59
C ASP A 208 4.92 -10.55 -3.82
N LEU A 209 5.85 -9.85 -3.16
CA LEU A 209 5.94 -8.39 -3.22
C LEU A 209 6.09 -7.87 -4.65
N THR A 210 6.88 -8.55 -5.48
CA THR A 210 7.12 -8.16 -6.87
C THR A 210 5.83 -8.28 -7.69
N SER A 211 5.08 -9.36 -7.49
CA SER A 211 3.80 -9.62 -8.14
C SER A 211 2.75 -8.59 -7.73
N ALA A 212 2.64 -8.30 -6.43
CA ALA A 212 1.75 -7.25 -5.92
C ALA A 212 2.08 -5.88 -6.53
N ARG A 213 3.37 -5.52 -6.63
CA ARG A 213 3.83 -4.29 -7.28
C ARG A 213 3.45 -4.25 -8.76
N HIS A 214 3.70 -5.33 -9.51
CA HIS A 214 3.36 -5.37 -10.92
C HIS A 214 1.85 -5.25 -11.15
N GLU A 215 1.02 -5.88 -10.31
CA GLU A 215 -0.43 -5.74 -10.40
C GLU A 215 -0.87 -4.29 -10.13
N ASN A 216 -0.34 -3.66 -9.08
CA ASN A 216 -0.60 -2.25 -8.78
C ASN A 216 -0.18 -1.33 -9.95
N MET A 217 0.96 -1.59 -10.58
CA MET A 217 1.42 -0.88 -11.76
C MET A 217 0.43 -1.02 -12.94
N LEU A 218 0.01 -2.25 -13.24
CA LEU A 218 -0.96 -2.52 -14.31
C LEU A 218 -2.30 -1.84 -14.06
N ARG A 219 -2.76 -1.78 -12.81
CA ARG A 219 -4.00 -1.09 -12.43
C ARG A 219 -3.92 0.42 -12.66
N LEU A 220 -2.82 1.06 -12.28
CA LEU A 220 -2.61 2.49 -12.58
C LEU A 220 -2.52 2.79 -14.08
N PHE A 221 -1.90 1.90 -14.87
CA PHE A 221 -1.91 2.01 -16.33
C PHE A 221 -3.32 1.95 -16.92
N LYS A 222 -4.15 1.02 -16.44
CA LYS A 222 -5.55 0.90 -16.87
C LYS A 222 -6.33 2.17 -16.51
N LEU A 223 -6.16 2.68 -15.30
CA LEU A 223 -6.78 3.93 -14.85
C LEU A 223 -6.36 5.13 -15.69
N SER A 224 -5.08 5.25 -16.05
CA SER A 224 -4.62 6.37 -16.88
C SER A 224 -5.18 6.27 -18.30
N SER A 225 -5.27 5.05 -18.84
CA SER A 225 -5.87 4.79 -20.15
C SER A 225 -7.36 5.11 -20.18
N ILE A 226 -8.11 4.77 -19.12
CA ILE A 226 -9.52 5.16 -18.94
C ILE A 226 -9.67 6.68 -18.89
N ALA A 227 -8.71 7.38 -18.28
CA ALA A 227 -8.68 8.84 -18.23
C ALA A 227 -8.12 9.50 -19.51
N GLU A 228 -7.82 8.71 -20.55
CA GLU A 228 -7.24 9.16 -21.82
C GLU A 228 -5.89 9.90 -21.66
N VAL A 229 -5.13 9.59 -20.60
CA VAL A 229 -3.80 10.13 -20.35
C VAL A 229 -2.76 9.02 -20.46
N ILE A 230 -1.80 9.21 -21.37
CA ILE A 230 -0.67 8.30 -21.53
C ILE A 230 0.37 8.61 -20.46
N LEU A 231 0.53 7.69 -19.52
CA LEU A 231 1.61 7.71 -18.53
C LEU A 231 2.69 6.71 -18.94
N LEU A 232 3.95 7.14 -18.88
CA LEU A 232 5.09 6.25 -19.10
C LEU A 232 5.31 5.33 -17.87
N PRO A 233 5.88 4.13 -18.04
CA PRO A 233 6.16 3.21 -16.92
C PRO A 233 6.90 3.85 -15.75
N GLU A 234 7.89 4.69 -16.05
CA GLU A 234 8.68 5.38 -15.03
C GLU A 234 7.83 6.39 -14.24
N LYS A 235 6.83 7.01 -14.90
CA LYS A 235 5.89 7.90 -14.21
C LYS A 235 4.96 7.10 -13.31
N ILE A 236 4.48 5.94 -13.74
CA ILE A 236 3.66 5.05 -12.91
C ILE A 236 4.42 4.62 -11.66
N GLU A 237 5.69 4.25 -11.79
CA GLU A 237 6.53 3.88 -10.64
C GLU A 237 6.68 5.04 -9.64
N VAL A 238 6.88 6.27 -10.11
CA VAL A 238 6.88 7.46 -9.24
C VAL A 238 5.55 7.62 -8.51
N LEU A 239 4.42 7.39 -9.18
CA LEU A 239 3.10 7.49 -8.55
C LEU A 239 2.86 6.38 -7.52
N LEU A 240 3.38 5.17 -7.77
CA LEU A 240 3.35 4.09 -6.78
C LEU A 240 4.20 4.44 -5.56
N ASP A 241 5.38 5.03 -5.74
CA ASP A 241 6.21 5.46 -4.62
C ASP A 241 5.54 6.55 -3.77
N GLU A 242 4.82 7.48 -4.39
CA GLU A 242 3.98 8.45 -3.68
C GLU A 242 2.88 7.77 -2.85
N LEU A 243 2.19 6.77 -3.42
CA LEU A 243 1.17 5.99 -2.70
C LEU A 243 1.76 5.16 -1.57
N ARG A 244 2.95 4.56 -1.76
CA ARG A 244 3.67 3.82 -0.72
C ARG A 244 4.05 4.74 0.44
N ALA A 245 4.54 5.94 0.15
CA ALA A 245 4.85 6.93 1.17
C ALA A 245 3.60 7.30 1.98
N LEU A 246 2.47 7.50 1.32
CA LEU A 246 1.19 7.77 1.98
C LEU A 246 0.73 6.60 2.86
N ALA A 247 0.77 5.36 2.35
CA ALA A 247 0.38 4.17 3.09
C ALA A 247 1.27 3.96 4.33
N LYS A 248 2.59 4.11 4.17
CA LYS A 248 3.57 4.04 5.26
C LYS A 248 3.33 5.11 6.32
N ALA A 249 3.14 6.37 5.90
CA ALA A 249 2.87 7.47 6.80
C ALA A 249 1.59 7.22 7.63
N ALA A 250 0.54 6.66 7.00
CA ALA A 250 -0.67 6.27 7.69
C ALA A 250 -0.46 5.11 8.67
N GLY A 251 0.31 4.10 8.28
CA GLY A 251 0.66 2.97 9.15
C GLY A 251 1.47 3.39 10.38
N ASP A 252 2.43 4.29 10.19
CA ASP A 252 3.38 4.73 11.24
C ASP A 252 2.80 5.84 12.15
N ALA A 253 1.72 6.52 11.74
CA ALA A 253 1.01 7.47 12.59
C ALA A 253 0.46 6.80 13.87
N LYS A 254 0.37 7.54 14.98
CA LYS A 254 -0.23 7.05 16.24
C LYS A 254 -1.74 7.34 16.26
N TRP A 255 -2.52 6.47 16.90
CA TRP A 255 -3.97 6.73 17.07
C TRP A 255 -4.23 8.02 17.86
N ILE A 256 -3.48 8.23 18.95
CA ILE A 256 -3.48 9.47 19.71
C ILE A 256 -2.08 10.08 19.59
N PRO A 257 -1.90 11.32 19.11
CA PRO A 257 -2.94 12.30 18.72
C PRO A 257 -3.36 12.25 17.23
N ASP A 258 -2.70 11.44 16.40
CA ASP A 258 -2.73 11.55 14.93
C ASP A 258 -3.75 10.64 14.23
N ARG A 259 -4.93 10.40 14.82
CA ARG A 259 -6.01 9.55 14.26
C ARG A 259 -6.28 9.82 12.79
N THR A 260 -6.41 11.09 12.41
CA THR A 260 -6.73 11.48 11.02
C THR A 260 -5.64 11.10 10.03
N LYS A 261 -4.38 10.96 10.47
CA LYS A 261 -3.27 10.55 9.61
C LYS A 261 -3.28 9.04 9.35
N LYS A 262 -3.88 8.23 10.24
CA LYS A 262 -4.03 6.78 10.04
C LYS A 262 -5.10 6.40 9.01
N ILE A 263 -6.00 7.32 8.70
CA ILE A 263 -7.19 7.09 7.88
C ILE A 263 -7.03 7.84 6.55
N VAL A 264 -6.88 7.10 5.47
CA VAL A 264 -6.87 7.66 4.12
C VAL A 264 -8.29 7.64 3.56
N VAL A 265 -8.77 8.80 3.14
CA VAL A 265 -10.15 8.99 2.65
C VAL A 265 -10.21 9.01 1.12
N GLN A 266 -11.30 8.52 0.54
CA GLN A 266 -11.45 8.39 -0.91
C GLN A 266 -11.28 9.73 -1.65
N ALA A 267 -11.85 10.80 -1.10
CA ALA A 267 -11.79 12.13 -1.71
C ALA A 267 -10.33 12.61 -1.87
N GLN A 268 -9.47 12.34 -0.88
CA GLN A 268 -8.05 12.68 -0.92
C GLN A 268 -7.32 11.97 -2.06
N ILE A 269 -7.50 10.64 -2.17
CA ILE A 269 -6.88 9.85 -3.25
C ILE A 269 -7.44 10.25 -4.62
N ARG A 270 -8.77 10.49 -4.67
CA ARG A 270 -9.52 11.11 -5.78
C ARG A 270 -8.81 12.32 -6.35
N GLN A 271 -8.66 13.29 -5.47
CA GLN A 271 -8.07 14.58 -5.78
C GLN A 271 -6.59 14.44 -6.17
N TRP A 272 -5.82 13.63 -5.44
CA TRP A 272 -4.43 13.35 -5.77
C TRP A 272 -4.31 12.76 -7.19
N TRP A 273 -5.11 11.76 -7.53
CA TRP A 273 -5.08 11.13 -8.85
C TRP A 273 -5.44 12.13 -9.97
N ALA A 274 -6.53 12.88 -9.79
CA ALA A 274 -6.95 13.91 -10.74
C ALA A 274 -5.87 14.98 -10.94
N GLN A 275 -5.21 15.41 -9.87
CA GLN A 275 -4.09 16.35 -9.94
C GLN A 275 -2.92 15.76 -10.75
N ARG A 276 -2.55 14.49 -10.51
CA ARG A 276 -1.44 13.83 -11.22
C ARG A 276 -1.72 13.64 -12.70
N LEU A 277 -2.96 13.33 -13.06
CA LEU A 277 -3.39 13.30 -14.46
C LEU A 277 -3.32 14.68 -15.10
N SER A 278 -3.81 15.72 -14.41
CA SER A 278 -3.74 17.10 -14.91
C SER A 278 -2.29 17.57 -15.12
N GLU A 279 -1.38 17.27 -14.18
CA GLU A 279 0.04 17.56 -14.30
C GLU A 279 0.68 16.82 -15.50
N ALA A 280 0.30 15.57 -15.73
CA ALA A 280 0.80 14.80 -16.86
C ALA A 280 0.28 15.33 -18.20
N SER A 281 -1.01 15.66 -18.30
CA SER A 281 -1.60 16.29 -19.50
C SER A 281 -0.99 17.67 -19.77
N ALA A 282 -0.77 18.48 -18.73
CA ALA A 282 -0.13 19.77 -18.85
C ALA A 282 1.35 19.66 -19.30
N ALA A 283 2.07 18.60 -18.91
CA ALA A 283 3.42 18.37 -19.41
C ALA A 283 3.47 18.01 -20.90
N ILE A 284 2.39 17.48 -21.45
CA ILE A 284 2.25 17.19 -22.88
C ILE A 284 1.91 18.46 -23.68
N THR A 285 1.12 19.38 -23.10
CA THR A 285 0.61 20.58 -23.78
C THR A 285 1.39 21.86 -23.50
N GLY A 286 2.07 21.95 -22.35
CA GLY A 286 2.93 23.06 -21.96
C GLY A 286 4.20 23.07 -22.80
N SER A 287 4.78 24.26 -23.02
CA SER A 287 6.12 24.27 -23.58
C SER A 287 7.02 23.55 -22.59
N ALA A 288 7.79 22.58 -23.06
CA ALA A 288 8.60 21.70 -22.21
C ALA A 288 9.75 22.42 -21.45
N ALA A 289 9.70 23.75 -21.34
CA ALA A 289 10.51 24.57 -20.47
C ALA A 289 9.74 25.00 -19.20
N GLU A 290 8.41 25.02 -19.24
CA GLU A 290 7.54 25.47 -18.14
C GLU A 290 7.50 24.46 -16.98
N VAL A 291 7.49 23.16 -17.26
CA VAL A 291 7.44 22.12 -16.22
C VAL A 291 8.75 22.04 -15.45
N LEU A 292 9.89 22.06 -16.14
CA LEU A 292 11.21 22.20 -15.51
C LEU A 292 11.28 23.46 -14.63
N ALA A 293 10.79 24.60 -15.15
CA ALA A 293 10.81 25.86 -14.41
C ALA A 293 9.98 25.81 -13.13
N ILE A 294 8.80 25.19 -13.17
CA ILE A 294 7.93 25.02 -11.98
C ILE A 294 8.67 24.18 -10.92
N LYS A 295 9.20 23.01 -11.29
CA LYS A 295 9.87 22.10 -10.34
C LYS A 295 11.10 22.72 -9.69
N MET A 296 11.87 23.48 -10.46
CA MET A 296 13.04 24.17 -9.92
C MET A 296 12.67 25.33 -9.00
N LYS A 297 11.57 26.04 -9.30
CA LYS A 297 11.03 27.09 -8.41
C LYS A 297 10.45 26.51 -7.12
N GLU A 298 9.76 25.37 -7.19
CA GLU A 298 9.29 24.62 -6.01
C GLU A 298 10.47 24.23 -5.11
N ALA A 299 11.60 23.85 -5.71
CA ALA A 299 12.86 23.58 -5.01
C ALA A 299 13.57 24.83 -4.47
N SER A 300 12.93 26.01 -4.55
CA SER A 300 13.46 27.30 -4.14
C SER A 300 14.75 27.71 -4.86
N LEU A 301 14.99 27.22 -6.08
CA LEU A 301 16.19 27.57 -6.86
C LEU A 301 16.07 29.00 -7.46
N PRO A 302 17.18 29.75 -7.53
CA PRO A 302 17.23 31.07 -8.17
C PRO A 302 16.79 31.04 -9.64
N SER A 303 16.10 32.09 -10.10
CA SER A 303 15.62 32.20 -11.49
C SER A 303 16.74 32.09 -12.53
N GLU A 304 17.92 32.64 -12.24
CA GLU A 304 19.10 32.55 -13.11
C GLU A 304 19.53 31.09 -13.36
N LEU A 305 19.44 30.23 -12.34
CA LEU A 305 19.73 28.81 -12.47
C LEU A 305 18.63 28.05 -13.22
N VAL A 306 17.38 28.50 -13.12
CA VAL A 306 16.26 27.96 -13.90
C VAL A 306 16.47 28.22 -15.38
N ASP A 307 16.84 29.45 -15.74
CA ASP A 307 17.07 29.83 -17.13
C ASP A 307 18.23 29.05 -17.75
N LEU A 308 19.34 28.89 -17.00
CA LEU A 308 20.49 28.09 -17.43
C LEU A 308 20.13 26.60 -17.60
N ALA A 309 19.31 26.04 -16.71
CA ALA A 309 18.85 24.65 -16.83
C ALA A 309 17.95 24.43 -18.05
N ILE A 310 17.10 25.41 -18.38
CA ILE A 310 16.29 25.39 -19.60
C ILE A 310 17.17 25.44 -20.84
N GLU A 311 18.23 26.26 -20.84
CA GLU A 311 19.20 26.34 -21.94
C GLU A 311 19.94 25.02 -22.13
N LEU A 312 20.52 24.45 -21.06
CA LEU A 312 21.19 23.15 -21.09
C LEU A 312 20.28 22.03 -21.61
N ARG A 313 19.01 22.04 -21.23
CA ARG A 313 18.02 21.09 -21.75
C ARG A 313 17.77 21.28 -23.24
N ARG A 314 17.62 22.53 -23.71
CA ARG A 314 17.44 22.84 -25.13
C ARG A 314 18.63 22.36 -25.95
N ASP A 315 19.85 22.60 -25.47
CA ASP A 315 21.09 22.17 -26.12
C ASP A 315 21.19 20.64 -26.17
N TYR A 316 20.86 19.95 -25.08
CA TYR A 316 20.76 18.49 -25.08
C TYR A 316 19.73 17.99 -26.10
N ALA A 317 18.53 18.57 -26.15
CA ALA A 317 17.50 18.17 -27.11
C ALA A 317 17.92 18.43 -28.56
N ALA A 318 18.64 19.52 -28.81
CA ALA A 318 19.24 19.79 -30.11
C ALA A 318 20.29 18.73 -30.46
N ASN A 319 21.23 18.44 -29.56
CA ASN A 319 22.30 17.46 -29.76
C ASN A 319 21.77 16.04 -30.03
N VAL A 320 20.71 15.61 -29.34
CA VAL A 320 20.08 14.31 -29.57
C VAL A 320 19.40 14.24 -30.94
N ARG A 321 18.80 15.35 -31.41
CA ARG A 321 18.09 15.41 -32.72
C ARG A 321 19.06 15.58 -33.90
N THR A 322 20.15 16.29 -33.70
CA THR A 322 21.17 16.52 -34.73
C THR A 322 22.35 15.62 -34.43
N THR A 323 22.25 14.35 -34.83
CA THR A 323 23.25 13.29 -34.65
C THR A 323 24.53 13.56 -35.48
N ARG A 324 25.20 14.68 -35.23
CA ARG A 324 26.33 15.16 -36.04
C ARG A 324 27.68 15.01 -35.33
N TYR A 325 27.68 14.76 -34.02
CA TYR A 325 28.90 14.81 -33.18
C TYR A 325 29.04 13.68 -32.13
N MET A 326 28.05 12.80 -31.96
CA MET A 326 28.15 11.62 -31.08
C MET A 326 27.54 10.39 -31.74
N GLU A 327 28.20 9.24 -31.56
CA GLU A 327 27.69 7.94 -31.99
C GLU A 327 26.38 7.60 -31.25
N PRO A 328 25.32 7.12 -31.94
CA PRO A 328 24.01 6.83 -31.35
C PRO A 328 24.08 5.92 -30.11
N ASP A 329 24.91 4.89 -30.15
CA ASP A 329 25.08 3.93 -29.05
C ASP A 329 25.66 4.59 -27.80
N ARG A 330 26.53 5.59 -27.98
CA ARG A 330 27.13 6.35 -26.89
C ARG A 330 26.13 7.30 -26.24
N ILE A 331 25.28 7.95 -27.04
CA ILE A 331 24.19 8.80 -26.55
C ILE A 331 23.27 7.97 -25.65
N GLN A 332 22.87 6.79 -26.11
CA GLN A 332 21.99 5.91 -25.34
C GLN A 332 22.64 5.46 -24.03
N GLN A 333 23.90 5.03 -24.05
CA GLN A 333 24.63 4.61 -22.84
C GLN A 333 24.70 5.74 -21.79
N LEU A 334 24.97 6.97 -22.22
CA LEU A 334 25.02 8.12 -21.30
C LEU A 334 23.62 8.44 -20.75
N GLN A 335 22.57 8.40 -21.57
CA GLN A 335 21.19 8.60 -21.12
C GLN A 335 20.75 7.55 -20.10
N GLU A 336 21.01 6.27 -20.37
CA GLU A 336 20.69 5.17 -19.45
C GLU A 336 21.43 5.32 -18.11
N ARG A 337 22.70 5.74 -18.16
CA ARG A 337 23.50 6.00 -16.97
C ARG A 337 22.95 7.16 -16.14
N VAL A 338 22.64 8.30 -16.76
CA VAL A 338 22.04 9.45 -16.06
C VAL A 338 20.70 9.05 -15.43
N LYS A 339 19.86 8.31 -16.16
CA LYS A 339 18.57 7.83 -15.67
C LYS A 339 18.72 6.91 -14.45
N SER A 340 19.63 5.95 -14.51
CA SER A 340 19.89 5.01 -13.40
C SER A 340 20.36 5.74 -12.13
N GLU A 341 21.26 6.72 -12.29
CA GLU A 341 21.81 7.48 -11.17
C GLU A 341 20.79 8.45 -10.57
N ALA A 342 20.02 9.15 -11.42
CA ALA A 342 18.94 10.02 -10.97
C ALA A 342 17.85 9.23 -10.20
N MET A 343 17.49 8.04 -10.71
CA MET A 343 16.55 7.13 -10.04
C MET A 343 17.10 6.67 -8.69
N SER A 344 18.38 6.27 -8.62
CA SER A 344 19.02 5.81 -7.38
C SER A 344 19.09 6.90 -6.31
N LEU A 345 19.41 8.14 -6.70
CA LEU A 345 19.39 9.30 -5.81
C LEU A 345 17.97 9.58 -5.30
N ARG A 346 16.97 9.53 -6.19
CA ARG A 346 15.57 9.77 -5.82
C ARG A 346 15.04 8.71 -4.87
N ALA A 347 15.34 7.44 -5.11
CA ALA A 347 14.95 6.33 -4.24
C ALA A 347 15.50 6.53 -2.82
N LYS A 348 16.77 6.95 -2.69
CA LYS A 348 17.39 7.27 -1.39
C LYS A 348 16.75 8.48 -0.71
N GLN A 349 16.37 9.51 -1.47
CA GLN A 349 15.68 10.69 -0.91
C GLN A 349 14.29 10.32 -0.37
N VAL A 350 13.52 9.51 -1.14
CA VAL A 350 12.19 9.04 -0.72
C VAL A 350 12.27 8.05 0.43
N GLY A 351 13.28 7.17 0.44
CA GLY A 351 13.52 6.20 1.51
C GLY A 351 14.01 6.82 2.83
N GLY A 352 14.32 8.12 2.85
CA GLY A 352 14.81 8.84 4.03
C GLY A 352 16.32 8.68 4.29
N ASP A 353 17.04 7.92 3.45
CA ASP A 353 18.49 7.75 3.53
C ASP A 353 19.25 9.03 3.13
N LEU A 354 18.61 9.88 2.33
CA LEU A 354 19.09 11.22 1.96
C LEU A 354 18.06 12.29 2.37
N PRO A 355 18.06 12.75 3.63
CA PRO A 355 17.13 13.77 4.11
C PRO A 355 17.56 15.18 3.64
N LEU A 356 17.58 15.38 2.32
CA LEU A 356 18.01 16.61 1.66
C LEU A 356 16.79 17.43 1.23
N ASN A 357 16.85 18.75 1.45
CA ASN A 357 15.87 19.69 0.87
C ASN A 357 16.06 19.86 -0.65
N GLY A 358 15.11 20.49 -1.35
CA GLY A 358 15.16 20.58 -2.82
C GLY A 358 16.44 21.17 -3.40
N LYS A 359 17.03 22.18 -2.74
CA LYS A 359 18.31 22.77 -3.18
C LYS A 359 19.47 21.81 -3.01
N GLN A 360 19.55 21.17 -1.84
CA GLN A 360 20.60 20.21 -1.53
C GLN A 360 20.53 18.97 -2.43
N PHE A 361 19.32 18.50 -2.71
CA PHE A 361 19.12 17.36 -3.61
C PHE A 361 19.45 17.72 -5.06
N HIS A 362 19.05 18.90 -5.55
CA HIS A 362 19.50 19.41 -6.86
C HIS A 362 21.03 19.45 -6.95
N HIS A 363 21.70 20.00 -5.94
CA HIS A 363 23.15 20.04 -5.89
C HIS A 363 23.77 18.63 -5.95
N GLN A 364 23.21 17.68 -5.21
CA GLN A 364 23.67 16.28 -5.22
C GLN A 364 23.52 15.63 -6.61
N CYS A 365 22.43 15.92 -7.33
CA CYS A 365 22.24 15.43 -8.69
C CYS A 365 23.32 16.00 -9.63
N ILE A 366 23.64 17.29 -9.52
CA ILE A 366 24.66 17.94 -10.35
C ILE A 366 26.05 17.40 -10.02
N GLU A 367 26.39 17.25 -8.74
CA GLU A 367 27.66 16.65 -8.31
C GLU A 367 27.81 15.23 -8.87
N ARG A 368 26.74 14.45 -8.89
CA ARG A 368 26.78 13.10 -9.49
C ARG A 368 27.01 13.15 -11.00
N MET A 369 26.43 14.12 -11.71
CA MET A 369 26.71 14.30 -13.15
C MET A 369 28.18 14.67 -13.40
N ASP A 370 28.76 15.51 -12.55
CA ASP A 370 30.16 15.89 -12.64
C ASP A 370 31.10 14.71 -12.35
N GLN A 371 30.74 13.83 -11.40
CA GLN A 371 31.46 12.58 -11.16
C GLN A 371 31.40 11.64 -12.37
N ILE A 372 30.22 11.47 -12.99
CA ILE A 372 30.09 10.66 -14.21
C ILE A 372 30.97 11.22 -15.33
N ASN A 373 31.03 12.55 -15.49
CA ASN A 373 31.89 13.19 -16.48
C ASN A 373 33.38 12.91 -16.20
N ALA A 374 33.81 12.99 -14.94
CA ALA A 374 35.20 12.75 -14.56
C ALA A 374 35.68 11.32 -14.83
N GLU A 375 34.75 10.35 -14.86
CA GLU A 375 35.04 8.96 -15.18
C GLU A 375 35.18 8.70 -16.70
N ILE A 376 34.83 9.66 -17.56
CA ILE A 376 34.89 9.53 -19.02
C ILE A 376 36.22 10.13 -19.52
N PRO A 377 37.14 9.32 -20.07
CA PRO A 377 38.43 9.82 -20.52
C PRO A 377 38.29 10.70 -21.77
N ASN A 378 38.95 11.86 -21.77
CA ASN A 378 39.18 12.72 -22.94
C ASN A 378 37.93 13.29 -23.66
N ASP A 379 36.75 13.28 -23.04
CA ASP A 379 35.56 13.92 -23.58
C ASP A 379 34.80 14.66 -22.48
N ASP A 380 34.68 15.99 -22.63
CA ASP A 380 33.83 16.78 -21.74
C ASP A 380 32.38 16.71 -22.21
N VAL A 381 31.60 15.88 -21.51
CA VAL A 381 30.17 15.70 -21.74
C VAL A 381 29.33 16.30 -20.59
N SER A 382 29.91 17.16 -19.75
CA SER A 382 29.23 17.72 -18.57
C SER A 382 27.93 18.42 -18.93
N ALA A 383 27.95 19.27 -19.97
CA ALA A 383 26.76 19.97 -20.45
C ALA A 383 25.67 18.99 -20.97
N PHE A 384 26.08 17.92 -21.64
CA PHE A 384 25.17 16.89 -22.14
C PHE A 384 24.51 16.12 -20.99
N LEU A 385 25.28 15.70 -19.99
CA LEU A 385 24.77 14.97 -18.81
C LEU A 385 23.79 15.82 -18.00
N LYS A 386 24.13 17.10 -17.76
CA LYS A 386 23.26 18.04 -17.04
C LYS A 386 21.99 18.35 -17.84
N GLY A 387 22.10 18.55 -19.16
CA GLY A 387 20.93 18.72 -20.04
C GLY A 387 20.03 17.48 -20.06
N CYS A 388 20.60 16.27 -20.03
CA CYS A 388 19.86 15.01 -19.93
C CYS A 388 19.10 14.90 -18.59
N LEU A 389 19.76 15.23 -17.47
CA LEU A 389 19.13 15.28 -16.16
C LEU A 389 17.92 16.25 -16.14
N TYR A 390 18.04 17.40 -16.77
CA TYR A 390 16.95 18.37 -16.87
C TYR A 390 15.84 17.93 -17.83
N ASP A 391 16.15 17.21 -18.91
CA ASP A 391 15.14 16.58 -19.77
C ASP A 391 14.35 15.50 -19.00
N ILE A 392 15.02 14.69 -18.19
CA ILE A 392 14.38 13.70 -17.29
C ILE A 392 13.48 14.40 -16.26
N THR A 393 13.98 15.49 -15.66
CA THR A 393 13.23 16.31 -14.70
C THR A 393 11.97 16.87 -15.34
N ASP A 394 12.10 17.43 -16.54
CA ASP A 394 11.00 18.01 -17.30
C ASP A 394 9.90 16.99 -17.60
N ARG A 395 10.28 15.78 -18.06
CA ARG A 395 9.36 14.65 -18.34
C ARG A 395 8.75 13.98 -17.10
N CYS A 396 8.75 14.66 -15.96
CA CYS A 396 8.11 14.22 -14.71
C CYS A 396 8.69 12.95 -14.07
N LEU A 397 9.93 12.60 -14.40
CA LEU A 397 10.63 11.44 -13.83
C LEU A 397 11.49 11.80 -12.60
N LEU A 398 11.79 13.08 -12.40
CA LEU A 398 12.53 13.59 -11.25
C LEU A 398 11.83 14.84 -10.67
N ARG A 399 11.71 14.90 -9.33
CA ARG A 399 11.37 16.10 -8.57
C ARG A 399 12.50 16.37 -7.60
N PHE A 400 12.80 17.64 -7.33
CA PHE A 400 13.84 17.99 -6.38
C PHE A 400 13.34 18.01 -4.95
N GLU A 401 12.10 18.46 -4.74
CA GLU A 401 11.45 18.40 -3.43
C GLU A 401 11.05 16.96 -3.05
N PRO A 402 11.22 16.57 -1.77
CA PRO A 402 10.71 15.30 -1.27
C PRO A 402 9.17 15.25 -1.38
N PRO A 403 8.57 14.05 -1.45
CA PRO A 403 7.12 13.90 -1.37
C PRO A 403 6.63 14.51 -0.05
N ALA A 404 5.57 15.32 -0.13
CA ALA A 404 4.94 15.95 1.04
C ALA A 404 4.19 14.93 1.92
#